data_AF-X0U1N9-F1
#
_entry.id   AF-X0U1N9-F1
#
_cell.length_a   1.000
_cell.length_b   1.000
_cell.length_c   1.000
_cell.angle_alpha   90.00
_cell.angle_beta   90.00
_cell.angle_gamma   90.00
#
_symmetry.space_group_name_H-M   'P 1'
#
loop_
_entity.id
_entity.type
_entity.pdbx_description
1 polymer ?
#
loop_
_entity_poly.entity_id
_entity_poly.type
_entity_poly.pdbx_seq_one_letter_code
_entity_poly.pdbx_strand_id
1 'polypeptide(L)'
;MDIVIGATFGDEGKGLITHHLASRHGRDSIVVRFNGGAQAGHTVVTKNSKRHVFRHVGSGTFAGAATFLSQFFISNPILFLEELKELKNLKLKPKVYIDPESPITTPYDMMINQMAEEFRGNQRHGSCGVGFAET
;
A
#
# COMPACT_ATOMS: atom_id res chain seq x y z
N MET A 1 -7.23 16.32 12.31
CA MET A 1 -7.39 15.22 11.34
C MET A 1 -6.84 15.74 10.04
N ASP A 2 -5.76 15.14 9.55
CA ASP A 2 -5.10 15.58 8.32
C ASP A 2 -5.47 14.61 7.19
N ILE A 3 -5.73 15.14 6.00
CA ILE A 3 -6.09 14.35 4.82
C ILE A 3 -5.03 14.59 3.75
N VAL A 4 -4.42 13.51 3.26
CA VAL A 4 -3.44 13.54 2.17
C VAL A 4 -4.05 12.88 0.95
N ILE A 5 -4.34 13.67 -0.08
CA ILE A 5 -4.90 13.20 -1.36
C ILE A 5 -3.90 13.55 -2.46
N GLY A 6 -3.78 12.65 -3.44
CA GLY A 6 -3.00 12.90 -4.65
C GLY A 6 -3.89 13.63 -5.64
N ALA A 7 -3.43 14.77 -6.16
CA ALA A 7 -4.18 15.59 -7.10
C ALA A 7 -3.99 15.15 -8.56
N THR A 8 -3.11 14.16 -8.83
CA THR A 8 -2.72 13.72 -10.17
C THR A 8 -2.66 12.18 -10.25
N PHE A 9 -1.83 11.62 -11.13
CA PHE A 9 -1.77 10.18 -11.44
C PHE A 9 -0.82 9.40 -10.50
N GLY A 10 -0.89 9.65 -9.20
CA GLY A 10 -0.43 8.65 -8.21
C GLY A 10 0.95 8.86 -7.60
N ASP A 11 1.87 9.59 -8.22
CA ASP A 11 3.26 9.79 -7.72
C ASP A 11 3.57 11.21 -7.26
N GLU A 12 2.71 11.79 -6.42
CA GLU A 12 2.86 13.16 -5.91
C GLU A 12 3.66 13.23 -4.59
N GLY A 13 4.37 12.16 -4.23
CA GLY A 13 5.11 12.10 -2.95
C GLY A 13 4.21 12.00 -1.71
N LYS A 14 2.95 11.53 -1.87
CA LYS A 14 2.00 11.28 -0.77
C LYS A 14 2.64 10.52 0.40
N GLY A 15 3.43 9.50 0.10
CA GLY A 15 4.13 8.70 1.11
C GLY A 15 5.09 9.52 1.98
N LEU A 16 5.78 10.50 1.41
CA LEU A 16 6.69 11.38 2.15
C LEU A 16 5.93 12.35 3.05
N ILE A 17 4.86 12.95 2.54
CA ILE A 17 4.00 13.88 3.31
C ILE A 17 3.31 13.14 4.45
N THR A 18 2.75 11.96 4.19
CA THR A 18 2.15 11.09 5.22
C THR A 18 3.17 10.74 6.30
N HIS A 19 4.41 10.41 5.92
CA HIS A 19 5.47 10.16 6.90
C HIS A 19 5.80 11.40 7.73
N HIS A 20 5.90 12.58 7.11
CA HIS A 20 6.17 13.85 7.79
C HIS A 20 5.07 14.22 8.79
N LEU A 21 3.80 14.10 8.39
CA LEU A 21 2.66 14.36 9.28
C LEU A 21 2.60 13.36 10.42
N ALA A 22 2.76 12.06 10.14
CA ALA A 22 2.83 11.03 11.17
C ALA A 22 3.98 11.26 12.14
N SER A 23 5.13 11.77 11.68
CA SER A 23 6.29 12.06 12.53
C SER A 23 6.04 13.18 13.56
N ARG A 24 5.02 14.03 13.38
CA ARG A 24 4.64 15.06 14.35
C ARG A 24 3.95 14.50 15.60
N HIS A 25 3.27 13.37 15.45
CA HIS A 25 2.46 12.74 16.51
C HIS A 25 2.97 11.33 16.87
N GLY A 26 3.88 10.76 16.09
CA GLY A 26 4.49 9.46 16.31
C GLY A 26 3.43 8.35 16.47
N ARG A 27 3.48 7.66 17.61
CA ARG A 27 2.60 6.52 17.92
C ARG A 27 1.15 6.91 18.20
N ASP A 28 0.87 8.18 18.44
CA ASP A 28 -0.49 8.69 18.70
C ASP A 28 -1.23 9.00 17.38
N SER A 29 -0.61 8.72 16.23
CA SER A 29 -1.23 8.84 14.91
C SER A 29 -1.59 7.48 14.31
N ILE A 30 -2.65 7.50 13.50
CA ILE A 30 -3.06 6.37 12.67
C ILE A 30 -3.12 6.82 11.20
N VAL A 31 -2.50 6.06 10.32
CA VAL A 31 -2.55 6.26 8.88
C VAL A 31 -3.68 5.42 8.32
N VAL A 32 -4.71 6.08 7.78
CA VAL A 32 -5.84 5.41 7.14
C VAL A 32 -5.59 5.28 5.65
N ARG A 33 -5.50 4.04 5.16
CA ARG A 33 -5.53 3.71 3.73
C ARG A 33 -7.00 3.56 3.32
N PHE A 34 -7.55 4.62 2.73
CA PHE A 34 -8.97 4.63 2.38
C PHE A 34 -9.27 3.70 1.19
N ASN A 35 -8.69 3.94 0.02
CA ASN A 35 -8.97 3.17 -1.19
C ASN A 35 -7.69 2.68 -1.89
N GLY A 36 -7.91 2.00 -3.02
CA GLY A 36 -6.85 1.40 -3.82
C GLY A 36 -6.49 0.02 -3.31
N GLY A 37 -5.27 -0.42 -3.61
CA GLY A 37 -4.77 -1.72 -3.17
C GLY A 37 -3.26 -1.76 -3.23
N ALA A 38 -2.71 -2.97 -3.18
CA ALA A 38 -1.27 -3.23 -3.18
C ALA A 38 -0.53 -2.87 -4.48
N GLN A 39 -1.24 -2.36 -5.50
CA GLN A 39 -0.68 -2.11 -6.83
C GLN A 39 0.27 -0.91 -6.86
N ALA A 40 -0.03 0.11 -6.04
CA ALA A 40 0.74 1.34 -5.99
C ALA A 40 1.75 1.25 -4.84
N GLY A 41 3.03 1.12 -5.19
CA GLY A 41 4.14 1.21 -4.24
C GLY A 41 4.68 2.63 -4.16
N HIS A 42 4.68 3.23 -2.97
CA HIS A 42 5.31 4.53 -2.76
C HIS A 42 6.64 4.37 -2.03
N THR A 43 7.73 4.77 -2.68
CA THR A 43 9.06 4.71 -2.09
C THR A 43 9.22 5.86 -1.08
N VAL A 44 9.58 5.53 0.15
CA VAL A 44 9.94 6.53 1.17
C VAL A 44 11.37 6.28 1.63
N VAL A 45 12.17 7.35 1.59
CA VAL A 45 13.53 7.39 2.13
C VAL A 45 13.54 8.33 3.33
N THR A 46 13.89 7.81 4.49
CA THR A 46 14.05 8.62 5.73
C THR A 46 15.40 9.32 5.75
N LYS A 47 15.53 10.36 6.58
CA LYS A 47 16.81 11.07 6.81
C LYS A 47 17.93 10.15 7.32
N ASN A 48 17.58 9.05 7.99
CA ASN A 48 18.53 8.07 8.51
C ASN A 48 18.83 6.96 7.48
N SER A 49 18.66 7.25 6.18
CA SER A 49 18.92 6.35 5.05
C SER A 49 18.11 5.04 5.04
N LYS A 50 17.04 4.91 5.84
CA LYS A 50 16.09 3.79 5.66
C LYS A 50 15.26 4.04 4.41
N ARG A 51 15.21 3.05 3.52
CA ARG A 51 14.39 3.05 2.30
C ARG A 51 13.45 1.86 2.33
N HIS A 52 12.18 2.10 2.00
CA HIS A 52 11.20 1.04 1.82
C HIS A 52 10.14 1.45 0.80
N VAL A 53 9.57 0.46 0.10
CA VAL A 53 8.48 0.66 -0.86
C VAL A 53 7.19 0.19 -0.20
N PHE A 54 6.39 1.15 0.25
CA PHE A 54 5.15 0.88 0.97
C PHE A 54 4.02 0.53 -0.02
N ARG A 55 3.35 -0.60 0.20
CA ARG A 55 2.20 -1.09 -0.59
C ARG A 55 0.92 -1.04 0.24
N HIS A 56 0.79 -1.94 1.22
CA HIS A 56 -0.33 -1.95 2.18
C HIS A 56 -0.02 -1.10 3.39
N VAL A 57 1.18 -1.26 3.95
CA VAL A 57 1.58 -0.58 5.18
C VAL A 57 1.75 0.91 4.91
N GLY A 58 1.26 1.76 5.81
CA GLY A 58 1.45 3.21 5.70
C GLY A 58 2.89 3.62 6.04
N SER A 59 3.43 4.60 5.32
CA SER A 59 4.77 5.16 5.56
C SER A 59 4.97 5.78 6.95
N GLY A 60 3.87 6.09 7.65
CA GLY A 60 3.85 6.46 9.06
C GLY A 60 4.47 5.39 9.99
N THR A 61 4.62 4.15 9.51
CA THR A 61 5.33 3.08 10.22
C THR A 61 6.76 3.47 10.60
N PHE A 62 7.45 4.27 9.79
CA PHE A 62 8.78 4.77 10.16
C PHE A 62 8.76 5.70 11.39
N ALA A 63 7.61 6.33 11.67
CA ALA A 63 7.37 7.14 12.88
C ALA A 63 6.69 6.34 14.01
N GLY A 64 6.40 5.06 13.81
CA GLY A 64 5.70 4.20 14.77
C GLY A 64 4.18 4.32 14.74
N ALA A 65 3.61 5.05 13.78
CA ALA A 65 2.16 5.15 13.59
C ALA A 65 1.56 3.80 13.16
N ALA A 66 0.34 3.52 13.62
CA ALA A 66 -0.41 2.36 13.12
C ALA A 66 -0.96 2.64 11.72
N THR A 67 -1.23 1.58 10.96
CA THR A 67 -1.96 1.65 9.69
C THR A 67 -3.33 1.02 9.85
N PHE A 68 -4.37 1.65 9.30
CA PHE A 68 -5.72 1.08 9.19
C PHE A 68 -6.08 0.94 7.70
N LEU A 69 -6.42 -0.27 7.27
CA LEU A 69 -6.92 -0.56 5.93
C LEU A 69 -8.45 -0.54 5.99
N SER A 70 -9.07 0.37 5.23
CA SER A 70 -10.53 0.53 5.26
C SER A 70 -11.26 -0.55 4.47
N GLN A 71 -12.59 -0.65 4.64
CA GLN A 71 -13.46 -1.52 3.84
C GLN A 71 -13.33 -1.32 2.31
N PHE A 72 -12.84 -0.15 1.86
CA PHE A 72 -12.66 0.15 0.43
C PHE A 72 -11.24 -0.13 -0.09
N PHE A 73 -10.35 -0.65 0.75
CA PHE A 73 -9.00 -1.03 0.36
C PHE A 73 -8.96 -2.51 -0.05
N ILE A 74 -8.42 -2.81 -1.22
CA ILE A 74 -8.27 -4.19 -1.71
C ILE A 74 -6.94 -4.76 -1.22
N SER A 75 -7.03 -5.74 -0.32
CA SER A 75 -5.89 -6.37 0.32
C SER A 75 -5.40 -7.56 -0.50
N ASN A 76 -4.13 -7.54 -0.95
CA ASN A 76 -3.46 -8.73 -1.47
C ASN A 76 -2.64 -9.43 -0.35
N PRO A 77 -3.03 -10.62 0.15
CA PRO A 77 -2.36 -11.25 1.29
C PRO A 77 -0.93 -11.69 0.99
N ILE A 78 -0.65 -12.10 -0.25
CA ILE A 78 0.68 -12.56 -0.68
C ILE A 78 1.66 -11.39 -0.59
N LEU A 79 1.33 -10.28 -1.26
CA LEU A 79 2.14 -9.07 -1.25
C LEU A 79 2.26 -8.45 0.14
N PHE A 80 1.20 -8.56 0.96
CA PHE A 80 1.23 -8.06 2.33
C PHE A 80 2.23 -8.84 3.19
N LEU A 81 2.23 -10.16 3.11
CA LEU A 81 3.19 -11.00 3.83
C LEU A 81 4.63 -10.75 3.39
N GLU A 82 4.85 -10.49 2.10
CA GLU A 82 6.16 -10.07 1.59
C GLU A 82 6.60 -8.72 2.17
N GLU A 83 5.73 -7.72 2.15
CA GLU A 83 6.00 -6.40 2.71
C GLU A 83 6.34 -6.48 4.21
N LEU A 84 5.61 -7.28 4.98
CA LEU A 84 5.90 -7.51 6.41
C LEU A 84 7.28 -8.15 6.64
N LYS A 85 7.71 -9.07 5.76
CA LYS A 85 9.06 -9.66 5.81
C LYS A 85 10.14 -8.62 5.52
N GLU A 86 9.93 -7.78 4.50
CA GLU A 86 10.84 -6.68 4.16
C GLU A 86 10.98 -5.68 5.33
N LEU A 87 9.87 -5.28 5.94
CA LEU A 87 9.86 -4.38 7.10
C LEU A 87 10.54 -5.01 8.32
N LYS A 88 10.38 -6.32 8.53
CA LYS A 88 11.07 -7.05 9.60
C LYS A 88 12.60 -7.00 9.41
N ASN A 89 13.11 -7.09 8.19
CA ASN A 89 14.55 -6.95 7.90
C ASN A 89 15.07 -5.54 8.24
N LEU A 90 14.21 -4.52 8.17
CA LEU A 90 14.49 -3.15 8.62
C LEU A 90 14.31 -2.94 10.13
N LYS A 91 14.09 -4.03 10.89
CA LYS A 91 13.79 -4.03 12.33
C LYS A 91 12.54 -3.23 12.69
N LEU A 92 11.57 -3.15 11.77
CA LEU A 92 10.28 -2.53 11.98
C LEU A 92 9.21 -3.59 12.25
N LYS A 93 8.30 -3.28 13.17
CA LYS A 93 7.12 -4.10 13.48
C LYS A 93 5.89 -3.22 13.29
N PRO A 94 5.33 -3.15 12.06
CA PRO A 94 4.16 -2.32 11.80
C PRO A 94 2.96 -2.84 12.61
N LYS A 95 2.15 -1.92 13.11
CA LYS A 95 0.81 -2.22 13.64
C LYS A 95 -0.18 -1.96 12.52
N VAL A 96 -0.89 -3.00 12.10
CA VAL A 96 -1.88 -2.91 11.01
C VAL A 96 -3.21 -3.41 11.52
N TYR A 97 -4.24 -2.61 11.31
CA TYR A 97 -5.64 -2.93 11.53
C TYR A 97 -6.31 -3.03 10.16
N ILE A 98 -7.21 -3.99 10.01
CA ILE A 98 -7.89 -4.25 8.73
C ILE A 98 -9.37 -4.31 9.04
N ASP A 99 -10.16 -3.58 8.26
CA ASP A 99 -11.60 -3.70 8.29
C ASP A 99 -12.04 -5.10 7.85
N PRO A 100 -12.92 -5.80 8.60
CA PRO A 100 -13.38 -7.15 8.23
C PRO A 100 -14.12 -7.20 6.88
N GLU A 101 -14.65 -6.07 6.39
CA GLU A 101 -15.32 -5.97 5.08
C GLU A 101 -14.35 -5.61 3.94
N SER A 102 -13.05 -5.45 4.22
CA SER A 102 -12.03 -5.18 3.20
C SER A 102 -11.95 -6.35 2.20
N PRO A 103 -12.13 -6.11 0.89
CA PRO A 103 -12.02 -7.15 -0.13
C PRO A 103 -10.58 -7.65 -0.25
N ILE A 104 -10.44 -8.91 -0.66
CA ILE A 104 -9.16 -9.59 -0.74
C ILE A 104 -8.92 -10.05 -2.18
N THR A 105 -7.77 -9.68 -2.74
CA THR A 105 -7.32 -10.25 -4.01
C THR A 105 -6.86 -11.68 -3.79
N THR A 106 -7.43 -12.61 -4.56
CA THR A 106 -7.08 -14.02 -4.59
C THR A 106 -6.05 -14.31 -5.69
N PRO A 107 -5.35 -15.47 -5.63
CA PRO A 107 -4.49 -15.91 -6.73
C PRO A 107 -5.23 -16.04 -8.06
N TYR A 108 -6.52 -16.38 -8.04
CA TYR A 108 -7.33 -16.51 -9.25
C TYR A 108 -7.54 -15.14 -9.91
N ASP A 109 -7.81 -14.09 -9.14
CA ASP A 109 -7.97 -12.73 -9.66
C ASP A 109 -6.67 -12.25 -10.32
N MET A 110 -5.52 -12.60 -9.73
CA MET A 110 -4.21 -12.32 -10.32
C MET A 110 -4.02 -13.05 -11.65
N MET A 111 -4.35 -14.35 -11.72
CA MET A 111 -4.25 -15.16 -12.94
C MET A 111 -5.18 -14.65 -14.05
N ILE A 112 -6.45 -14.36 -13.72
CA ILE A 112 -7.44 -13.82 -14.66
C ILE A 112 -6.92 -12.49 -15.23
N ASN A 113 -6.43 -11.61 -14.37
CA ASN A 113 -5.91 -10.31 -14.80
C ASN A 113 -4.69 -10.43 -15.72
N GLN A 114 -3.78 -11.38 -15.44
CA GLN A 114 -2.63 -11.67 -16.29
C GLN A 114 -3.06 -12.25 -17.65
N MET A 115 -3.98 -13.21 -17.65
CA MET A 115 -4.53 -13.81 -18.87
C MET A 115 -5.27 -12.78 -19.73
N ALA A 116 -6.05 -11.88 -19.10
CA ALA A 116 -6.75 -10.82 -19.79
C ALA A 116 -5.78 -9.84 -20.49
N GLU A 117 -4.69 -9.45 -19.81
CA GLU A 117 -3.65 -8.63 -20.43
C GLU A 117 -2.90 -9.36 -21.55
N GLU A 118 -2.65 -10.66 -21.39
CA GLU A 118 -2.04 -11.47 -22.45
C GLU A 118 -2.94 -11.52 -23.70
N PHE A 119 -4.23 -11.78 -23.51
CA PHE A 119 -5.23 -11.85 -24.56
C PHE A 119 -5.43 -10.52 -25.31
N ARG A 120 -5.29 -9.38 -24.61
CA ARG A 120 -5.39 -8.04 -25.20
C ARG A 120 -4.26 -7.69 -26.16
N GLY A 121 -3.14 -8.44 -26.17
CA GLY A 121 -2.05 -8.26 -27.14
C GLY A 121 -1.51 -6.83 -27.21
N ASN A 122 -1.70 -6.15 -28.34
CA ASN A 122 -1.25 -4.75 -28.55
C ASN A 122 -2.13 -3.69 -27.88
N GLN A 123 -3.28 -4.06 -27.30
CA GLN A 123 -4.21 -3.16 -26.58
C GLN A 123 -4.16 -3.36 -25.06
N ARG A 124 -2.99 -3.74 -24.53
CA ARG A 124 -2.78 -3.93 -23.09
C ARG A 124 -3.01 -2.64 -22.32
N HIS A 125 -3.64 -2.77 -21.15
CA HIS A 125 -3.86 -1.64 -20.24
C HIS A 125 -2.65 -1.38 -19.35
N GLY A 126 -1.68 -2.30 -19.30
CA GLY A 126 -0.49 -2.16 -18.47
C GLY A 126 -0.77 -2.44 -17.00
N SER A 127 -1.63 -3.43 -16.72
CA SER A 127 -1.92 -3.83 -15.34
C SER A 127 -0.66 -4.31 -14.63
N CYS A 128 -0.56 -4.04 -13.32
CA CYS A 128 0.49 -4.59 -12.47
C CYS A 128 0.38 -6.11 -12.26
N GLY A 129 -0.65 -6.79 -12.79
CA GLY A 129 -0.82 -8.25 -12.72
C GLY A 129 -1.18 -8.78 -11.33
N VAL A 130 -1.70 -7.89 -10.48
CA VAL A 130 -2.02 -8.15 -9.07
C VAL A 130 -3.53 -8.20 -8.80
N GLY A 131 -4.35 -8.44 -9.83
CA GLY A 131 -5.77 -8.77 -9.68
C GLY A 131 -6.74 -7.64 -9.34
N PHE A 132 -6.29 -6.42 -9.05
CA PHE A 132 -7.14 -5.31 -8.57
C PHE A 132 -8.33 -4.92 -9.45
N ALA A 133 -8.24 -5.08 -10.78
CA ALA A 133 -9.35 -4.75 -11.68
C ALA A 133 -10.38 -5.90 -11.80
N GLU A 134 -10.04 -7.07 -11.25
CA GLU A 134 -10.84 -8.29 -11.29
C GLU A 134 -11.29 -8.72 -9.88
N THR A 135 -10.98 -7.93 -8.85
CA THR A 135 -11.37 -8.12 -7.43
C THR A 135 -12.53 -7.21 -7.09
#